data_AF-A0AAW7V9E9-F1
#
_entry.id   AF-A0AAW7V9E9-F1
#
_cell.length_a   1.000
_cell.length_b   1.000
_cell.length_c   1.000
_cell.angle_alpha   90.00
_cell.angle_beta   90.00
_cell.angle_gamma   90.00
#
_symmetry.space_group_name_H-M   'P 1'
#
loop_
_entity.id
_entity.type
_entity.pdbx_description
1 polymer ?
#
loop_
_entity_poly.entity_id
_entity_poly.type
_entity_poly.pdbx_seq_one_letter_code
_entity_poly.pdbx_strand_id
1 'polypeptide(L)'
;MTTEINYHALLERARNKVQSIEFALTQSAFAEIRAELEDDLELARIALASLEVEPDERAAYELFMEKRFGKTVDRRRAKNGDNEYMAWDMALGWVVWKQRAGMSLSTAQPQEGQQ
;
A
#
# COMPACT_ATOMS: atom_id res chain seq x y z
N MET A 1 -16.05 -7.48 -21.44
CA MET A 1 -16.44 -7.64 -20.03
C MET A 1 -15.15 -7.73 -19.23
N THR A 2 -14.74 -6.63 -18.60
CA THR A 2 -13.61 -6.63 -17.67
C THR A 2 -14.11 -7.16 -16.34
N THR A 3 -13.81 -8.42 -16.04
CA THR A 3 -14.00 -8.95 -14.69
C THR A 3 -13.06 -8.17 -13.77
N GLU A 4 -13.63 -7.33 -12.91
CA GLU A 4 -12.86 -6.75 -11.80
C GLU A 4 -12.46 -7.90 -10.88
N ILE A 5 -11.23 -8.39 -11.05
CA ILE A 5 -10.66 -9.42 -10.18
C ILE A 5 -10.19 -8.70 -8.91
N ASN A 6 -10.80 -9.01 -7.77
CA ASN A 6 -10.31 -8.54 -6.47
C ASN A 6 -8.90 -9.11 -6.20
N TYR A 7 -8.04 -8.32 -5.56
CA TYR A 7 -6.69 -8.71 -5.12
C TYR A 7 -6.61 -10.12 -4.53
N HIS A 8 -7.51 -10.48 -3.61
CA HIS A 8 -7.50 -11.81 -3.00
C HIS A 8 -7.73 -12.92 -4.04
N ALA A 9 -8.65 -12.70 -5.00
CA ALA A 9 -8.89 -13.66 -6.07
C ALA A 9 -7.71 -13.74 -7.05
N LEU A 10 -6.98 -12.64 -7.26
CA LEU A 10 -5.76 -12.62 -8.06
C LEU A 10 -4.62 -13.38 -7.37
N LEU A 11 -4.43 -13.15 -6.06
CA LEU A 11 -3.42 -13.83 -5.25
C LEU A 11 -3.63 -15.35 -5.23
N GLU A 12 -4.87 -15.79 -4.96
CA GLU A 12 -5.21 -17.22 -4.99
C GLU A 12 -5.01 -17.84 -6.37
N ARG A 13 -5.34 -17.09 -7.44
CA ARG A 13 -5.07 -17.55 -8.81
C ARG A 13 -3.57 -17.69 -9.08
N ALA A 14 -2.74 -16.78 -8.60
CA ALA A 14 -1.28 -16.86 -8.73
C ALA A 14 -0.72 -18.08 -7.99
N ARG A 15 -1.18 -18.34 -6.76
CA ARG A 15 -0.82 -19.53 -5.98
C ARG A 15 -1.17 -20.82 -6.70
N ASN A 16 -2.41 -20.93 -7.19
CA ASN A 16 -2.86 -22.09 -7.94
C ASN A 16 -2.04 -22.31 -9.23
N LYS A 17 -1.61 -21.23 -9.88
CA LYS A 17 -0.77 -21.32 -11.08
C LYS A 17 0.63 -21.86 -10.76
N VAL A 18 1.27 -21.39 -9.69
CA VAL A 18 2.57 -21.91 -9.23
C VAL A 18 2.45 -23.42 -8.92
N GLN A 19 1.48 -23.82 -8.11
CA GLN A 19 1.25 -25.23 -7.79
C GLN A 19 1.00 -26.10 -9.02
N SER A 20 0.24 -25.58 -10.00
CA SER A 20 -0.03 -26.29 -11.25
C SER A 20 1.23 -26.52 -12.08
N ILE A 21 2.14 -25.54 -12.14
CA ILE A 21 3.39 -25.66 -12.91
C ILE A 21 4.36 -26.59 -12.17
N GLU A 22 4.46 -26.52 -10.84
CA GLU A 22 5.27 -27.44 -10.04
C GLU A 22 4.85 -28.90 -10.22
N PHE A 23 3.53 -29.14 -10.28
CA PHE A 23 3.00 -30.46 -10.58
C PHE A 23 3.38 -30.92 -12.00
N ALA A 24 3.23 -30.04 -13.01
CA ALA A 24 3.61 -30.35 -14.39
C ALA A 24 5.11 -30.65 -14.53
N LEU A 25 5.96 -29.88 -13.85
CA LEU A 25 7.41 -30.07 -13.83
C LEU A 25 7.79 -31.44 -13.23
N THR A 26 7.12 -31.83 -12.14
CA THR A 26 7.32 -33.13 -11.49
C THR A 26 6.94 -34.31 -12.39
N GLN A 27 5.91 -34.15 -13.23
CA GLN A 27 5.44 -35.19 -14.16
C GLN A 27 6.20 -35.21 -15.50
N SER A 28 7.01 -34.19 -15.78
CA SER A 28 7.68 -34.04 -17.07
C SER A 28 8.90 -34.94 -17.17
N ALA A 29 8.91 -35.83 -18.16
CA ALA A 29 10.02 -36.76 -18.43
C ALA A 29 11.00 -36.27 -19.51
N PHE A 30 10.67 -35.20 -20.23
CA PHE A 30 11.48 -34.65 -21.33
C PHE A 30 12.24 -33.40 -20.90
N ALA A 31 13.54 -33.35 -21.19
CA ALA A 31 14.42 -32.26 -20.78
C ALA A 31 14.06 -30.90 -21.40
N GLU A 32 13.64 -30.87 -22.66
CA GLU A 32 13.26 -29.63 -23.36
C GLU A 32 12.01 -28.98 -22.73
N ILE A 33 10.96 -29.78 -22.50
CA ILE A 33 9.72 -29.35 -21.85
C ILE A 33 9.99 -28.90 -20.40
N ARG A 34 10.93 -29.55 -19.74
CA ARG A 34 11.31 -29.23 -18.37
C ARG A 34 11.98 -27.86 -18.25
N ALA A 35 12.85 -27.50 -19.20
CA ALA A 35 13.51 -26.20 -19.21
C ALA A 35 12.51 -25.05 -19.37
N GLU A 36 11.57 -25.17 -20.31
CA GLU A 36 10.50 -24.17 -20.49
C GLU A 36 9.61 -24.04 -19.24
N LEU A 37 9.27 -25.17 -18.59
CA LEU A 37 8.50 -25.16 -17.35
C LEU A 37 9.25 -24.56 -16.16
N GLU A 38 10.58 -24.67 -16.12
CA GLU A 38 11.42 -24.05 -15.09
C GLU A 38 11.41 -22.52 -15.23
N ASP A 39 11.53 -22.00 -16.45
CA ASP A 39 11.42 -20.56 -16.74
C ASP A 39 10.03 -20.01 -16.39
N ASP A 40 8.98 -20.72 -16.80
CA ASP A 40 7.59 -20.35 -16.48
C ASP A 40 7.32 -20.37 -14.97
N LEU A 41 7.91 -21.32 -14.24
CA LEU A 41 7.80 -21.42 -12.79
C LEU A 41 8.51 -20.26 -12.10
N GLU A 42 9.70 -19.88 -12.56
CA GLU A 42 10.42 -18.72 -12.03
C GLU A 42 9.59 -17.44 -12.20
N LEU A 43 9.06 -17.20 -13.40
CA LEU A 43 8.22 -16.03 -13.67
C LEU A 43 6.95 -16.02 -12.80
N ALA A 44 6.29 -17.18 -12.65
CA ALA A 44 5.11 -17.30 -11.81
C ALA A 44 5.41 -17.03 -10.33
N ARG A 45 6.57 -17.46 -9.83
CA ARG A 45 7.02 -17.19 -8.45
C ARG A 45 7.35 -15.71 -8.24
N ILE A 46 8.00 -15.04 -9.20
CA ILE A 46 8.25 -13.60 -9.13
C ILE A 46 6.92 -12.83 -9.07
N ALA A 47 5.96 -13.21 -9.91
CA ALA A 47 4.64 -12.59 -9.92
C ALA A 47 3.88 -12.82 -8.60
N LEU A 48 3.92 -14.04 -8.05
CA LEU A 48 3.32 -14.35 -6.76
C LEU A 48 3.99 -13.55 -5.64
N ALA A 49 5.32 -13.51 -5.58
CA ALA A 49 6.04 -12.74 -4.58
C ALA A 49 5.68 -11.24 -4.66
N SER A 50 5.52 -10.70 -5.86
CA SER A 50 5.09 -9.31 -6.07
C SER A 50 3.66 -9.04 -5.56
N LEU A 51 2.80 -10.07 -5.52
CA LEU A 51 1.44 -10.03 -4.96
C LEU A 51 1.38 -10.41 -3.47
N GLU A 52 2.44 -10.97 -2.89
CA GLU A 52 2.51 -11.28 -1.45
C GLU A 52 3.19 -10.17 -0.67
N VAL A 53 3.94 -9.29 -1.35
CA VAL A 53 4.34 -8.00 -0.78
C VAL A 53 3.07 -7.24 -0.42
N GLU A 54 2.83 -7.10 0.88
CA GLU A 54 1.76 -6.25 1.38
C GLU A 54 1.93 -4.87 0.74
N PRO A 55 0.92 -4.37 -0.01
CA PRO A 55 1.04 -3.07 -0.63
C PRO A 55 1.39 -2.08 0.46
N ASP A 56 2.40 -1.24 0.22
CA ASP A 56 2.72 -0.14 1.10
C ASP A 56 1.54 0.85 1.05
N GLU A 57 0.52 0.56 1.87
CA GLU A 57 -0.72 1.32 1.99
C GLU A 57 -0.42 2.79 2.27
N ARG A 58 0.67 3.05 2.99
CA ARG A 58 1.18 4.40 3.23
C ARG A 58 1.65 5.04 1.95
N ALA A 59 2.53 4.40 1.17
CA ALA A 59 2.98 4.96 -0.10
C ALA A 59 1.83 5.16 -1.11
N ALA A 60 0.90 4.20 -1.18
CA ALA A 60 -0.27 4.27 -2.05
C ALA A 60 -1.19 5.44 -1.69
N TYR A 61 -1.45 5.62 -0.40
CA TYR A 61 -2.27 6.73 0.09
C TYR A 61 -1.56 8.08 -0.05
N GLU A 62 -0.26 8.16 0.28
CA GLU A 62 0.53 9.38 0.10
C GLU A 62 0.52 9.83 -1.37
N LEU A 63 0.63 8.88 -2.31
CA LEU A 63 0.50 9.12 -3.74
C LEU A 63 -0.91 9.59 -4.14
N PHE A 64 -1.95 8.99 -3.56
CA PHE A 64 -3.33 9.44 -3.77
C PHE A 64 -3.52 10.90 -3.32
N MET A 65 -3.04 11.26 -2.13
CA MET A 65 -3.14 12.62 -1.59
C MET A 65 -2.37 13.63 -2.44
N GLU A 66 -1.17 13.27 -2.91
CA GLU A 66 -0.38 14.10 -3.82
C GLU A 66 -1.10 14.31 -5.16
N LYS A 67 -1.64 13.25 -5.77
CA LYS A 67 -2.39 13.35 -7.03
C LYS A 67 -3.65 14.19 -6.89
N ARG A 68 -4.38 14.03 -5.77
CA ARG A 68 -5.69 14.66 -5.55
C ARG A 68 -5.59 16.11 -5.10
N PHE A 69 -4.60 16.43 -4.28
CA PHE A 69 -4.52 17.74 -3.59
C PHE A 69 -3.22 18.50 -3.84
N GLY A 70 -2.22 17.88 -4.48
CA GLY A 70 -0.96 18.51 -4.86
C GLY A 70 -0.27 19.18 -3.68
N LYS A 71 0.07 20.47 -3.86
CA LYS A 71 0.76 21.29 -2.83
C LYS A 71 -0.17 21.80 -1.71
N THR A 72 -1.47 21.54 -1.81
CA THR A 72 -2.47 22.06 -0.86
C THR A 72 -2.41 21.34 0.49
N VAL A 73 -1.80 20.15 0.53
CA VAL A 73 -1.57 19.38 1.76
C VAL A 73 -0.08 19.38 2.08
N ASP A 74 0.30 20.05 3.18
CA ASP A 74 1.68 20.07 3.66
C ASP A 74 2.02 18.79 4.44
N ARG A 75 2.62 17.82 3.75
CA ARG A 75 3.11 16.53 4.31
C ARG A 75 4.21 16.70 5.35
N ARG A 76 4.84 17.88 5.51
CA ARG A 76 5.92 18.11 6.50
C ARG A 76 5.39 18.49 7.87
N ARG A 77 4.18 19.07 7.94
CA ARG A 77 3.47 19.40 9.19
C ARG A 77 2.81 18.17 9.83
N ALA A 78 2.84 17.05 9.13
CA ALA A 78 2.25 15.76 9.46
C ALA A 78 3.23 14.81 10.17
N LYS A 79 4.02 15.30 11.14
CA LYS A 79 4.84 14.44 11.98
C LYS A 79 4.21 14.38 13.37
N ASN A 80 3.56 13.26 13.70
CA ASN A 80 3.40 12.86 15.09
C ASN A 80 4.29 11.64 15.34
N GLY A 81 4.91 11.66 16.53
CA GLY A 81 5.91 10.70 16.96
C GLY A 81 5.41 9.26 16.90
N ASP A 82 6.34 8.40 16.56
CA ASP A 82 6.42 6.98 16.87
C ASP A 82 5.06 6.25 16.84
N ASN A 83 4.58 6.03 15.61
CA ASN A 83 4.03 4.75 15.17
C ASN A 83 2.51 4.49 15.24
N GLU A 84 1.64 5.37 14.70
CA GLU A 84 0.30 4.93 14.27
C GLU A 84 -0.35 5.88 13.23
N TYR A 85 -0.62 5.35 12.03
CA TYR A 85 -1.21 6.06 10.87
C TYR A 85 -2.66 6.50 11.10
N MET A 86 -3.40 5.78 11.95
CA MET A 86 -4.76 6.13 12.42
C MET A 86 -4.82 7.43 13.24
N ALA A 87 -3.67 7.97 13.66
CA ALA A 87 -3.64 9.26 14.36
C ALA A 87 -3.54 10.46 13.40
N TRP A 88 -3.08 10.26 12.15
CA TRP A 88 -2.78 11.34 11.22
C TRP A 88 -3.97 11.78 10.37
N ASP A 89 -4.70 10.83 9.80
CA ASP A 89 -5.97 11.08 9.10
C ASP A 89 -7.02 11.63 10.07
N MET A 90 -7.01 11.15 11.32
CA MET A 90 -7.81 11.70 12.42
C MET A 90 -7.35 13.10 12.82
N ALA A 91 -6.06 13.40 12.85
CA ALA A 91 -5.57 14.77 13.10
C ALA A 91 -5.96 15.74 11.97
N LEU A 92 -5.84 15.32 10.70
CA LEU A 92 -6.31 16.10 9.56
C LEU A 92 -7.83 16.31 9.60
N GLY A 93 -8.59 15.24 9.82
CA GLY A 93 -10.04 15.28 9.98
C GLY A 93 -10.46 16.19 11.13
N TRP A 94 -9.75 16.14 12.25
CA TRP A 94 -9.97 16.98 13.42
C TRP A 94 -9.69 18.46 13.15
N VAL A 95 -8.60 18.78 12.44
CA VAL A 95 -8.27 20.17 12.05
C VAL A 95 -9.34 20.73 11.10
N VAL A 96 -9.74 19.95 10.09
CA VAL A 96 -10.79 20.35 9.14
C VAL A 96 -12.13 20.52 9.86
N TRP A 97 -12.48 19.61 10.77
CA TRP A 97 -13.71 19.67 11.55
C TRP A 97 -13.74 20.88 12.49
N LYS A 98 -12.66 21.16 13.23
CA LYS A 98 -12.56 22.35 14.11
C LYS A 98 -12.77 23.65 13.35
N GLN A 99 -12.16 23.77 12.16
CA GLN A 99 -12.33 24.94 11.30
C GLN A 99 -13.78 25.10 10.85
N ARG A 100 -14.42 24.00 10.41
CA ARG A 100 -15.84 24.00 10.02
C ARG A 100 -16.78 24.30 11.19
N ALA A 101 -16.45 23.83 12.39
CA ALA A 101 -17.22 24.03 13.61
C ALA A 101 -17.02 25.41 14.24
N GLY A 102 -16.17 26.27 13.67
CA GLY A 102 -15.89 27.62 14.19
C GLY A 102 -15.06 27.63 15.47
N MET A 103 -14.36 26.52 15.79
CA MET A 103 -13.50 26.43 16.97
C MET A 103 -12.14 27.04 16.65
N SER A 104 -11.93 28.32 17.01
CA SER A 104 -10.64 29.00 16.84
C SER A 104 -9.55 28.28 17.65
N LEU A 105 -8.46 27.91 16.97
CA LEU A 105 -7.25 27.36 17.60
C LEU A 105 -6.63 28.45 18.47
N SER A 106 -6.89 28.44 19.78
CA SER A 106 -6.14 29.27 20.72
C SER A 106 -4.73 28.69 20.82
N THR A 107 -3.84 29.13 19.95
CA THR A 107 -2.40 28.94 20.13
C THR A 107 -2.01 29.77 21.35
N ALA A 108 -1.91 29.11 22.51
CA ALA A 108 -1.20 29.67 23.64
C ALA A 108 0.26 29.92 23.20
N GLN A 109 0.61 31.18 22.99
CA GLN A 109 2.01 31.58 22.86
C GLN A 109 2.70 31.33 24.21
N PRO A 110 3.93 30.78 24.23
CA PRO A 110 4.73 30.77 25.45
C PRO A 110 4.95 32.22 25.88
N GLN A 111 4.56 32.57 27.10
CA GLN A 111 4.95 33.86 27.69
C GLN A 111 6.47 33.85 27.85
N GLU A 112 7.17 34.62 27.01
CA GLU A 112 8.56 34.99 27.26
C GLU A 112 8.61 35.75 28.58
N GLY A 113 9.46 35.26 29.48
CA GLY A 113 9.66 35.81 30.82
C GLY A 113 10.08 37.27 30.76
N GLN A 114 9.33 38.10 31.50
CA GLN A 114 9.74 39.45 31.85
C GLN A 114 10.89 39.35 32.87
N GLN A 115 12.04 39.95 32.54
CA GLN A 115 12.96 40.52 33.52
C GLN A 115 12.50 41.93 33.87
#